data_AF-A0A9E0L1V1-F1
#
_entry.id   AF-A0A9E0L1V1-F1
#
_cell.length_a   1.000
_cell.length_b   1.000
_cell.length_c   1.000
_cell.angle_alpha   90.00
_cell.angle_beta   90.00
_cell.angle_gamma   90.00
#
_symmetry.space_group_name_H-M   'P 1'
#
loop_
_entity.id
_entity.type
_entity.pdbx_description
1 polymer ?
#
loop_
_entity_poly.entity_id
_entity_poly.type
_entity_poly.pdbx_seq_one_letter_code
_entity_poly.pdbx_strand_id
1 'polypeptide(L)' 'MGVSQPARFGEDWSDERVRGFLDRQPADGSNADFHVLMSAYKHMRPHDFERLLGFFVAAGRDL' A
#
# COMPACT_ATOMS: atom_id res chain seq x y z
N MET A 1 -21.15 -16.51 -6.02
CA MET A 1 -19.73 -16.08 -6.16
C MET A 1 -19.47 -15.01 -5.12
N GLY A 2 -18.36 -15.10 -4.38
CA GLY A 2 -17.91 -14.02 -3.49
C GLY A 2 -17.71 -14.40 -2.02
N VAL A 3 -17.09 -15.55 -1.73
CA VAL A 3 -16.38 -15.67 -0.45
C VAL A 3 -15.09 -14.88 -0.61
N SER A 4 -15.07 -13.66 -0.07
CA SER A 4 -13.83 -12.91 0.13
C SER A 4 -12.99 -13.72 1.11
N GLN A 5 -12.09 -14.53 0.56
CA GLN A 5 -11.12 -15.29 1.34
C GLN A 5 -10.39 -14.29 2.25
N PRO A 6 -10.40 -14.46 3.58
CA PRO A 6 -9.62 -13.60 4.46
C PRO A 6 -8.16 -13.76 4.04
N ALA A 7 -7.50 -12.65 3.71
CA ALA A 7 -6.15 -12.65 3.18
C ALA A 7 -5.26 -13.53 4.07
N ARG A 8 -4.72 -14.61 3.50
CA ARG A 8 -3.77 -15.47 4.23
C ARG A 8 -2.52 -14.62 4.44
N PHE A 9 -2.11 -14.45 5.70
CA PHE A 9 -0.84 -13.79 6.02
C PHE A 9 0.29 -14.47 5.24
N GLY A 10 0.86 -13.80 4.24
CA GLY A 10 1.99 -14.29 3.45
C GLY A 10 1.77 -14.51 1.94
N GLU A 11 0.61 -14.19 1.36
CA GLU A 11 0.42 -14.26 -0.11
C GLU A 11 1.03 -13.04 -0.83
N ASP A 12 1.71 -13.28 -1.96
CA ASP A 12 2.16 -12.24 -2.93
C ASP A 12 1.04 -11.29 -3.30
N TRP A 13 1.25 -9.99 -3.05
CA TRP A 13 0.27 -8.99 -3.45
C TRP A 13 0.48 -8.68 -4.92
N SER A 14 -0.61 -8.65 -5.67
CA SER A 14 -0.56 -8.19 -7.05
C SER A 14 -0.20 -6.70 -7.09
N ASP A 15 0.44 -6.26 -8.18
CA ASP A 15 0.82 -4.85 -8.35
C ASP A 15 -0.40 -3.92 -8.33
N GLU A 16 -1.59 -4.40 -8.71
CA GLU A 16 -2.85 -3.66 -8.57
C GLU A 16 -3.19 -3.41 -7.09
N ARG A 17 -3.04 -4.42 -6.24
CA ARG A 17 -3.30 -4.31 -4.80
C ARG A 17 -2.28 -3.40 -4.12
N VAL A 18 -1.01 -3.48 -4.52
CA VAL A 18 0.04 -2.59 -4.03
C VAL A 18 -0.25 -1.15 -4.44
N ARG A 19 -0.57 -0.88 -5.72
CA ARG A 19 -0.92 0.46 -6.19
C ARG A 19 -2.15 1.05 -5.51
N GLY A 20 -3.15 0.23 -5.17
CA GLY A 20 -4.32 0.69 -4.42
C GLY A 20 -4.03 1.25 -3.03
N PHE A 21 -2.81 1.05 -2.48
CA PHE A 21 -2.41 1.76 -1.26
C PHE A 21 -2.17 3.24 -1.48
N LEU A 22 -1.78 3.67 -2.69
CA LEU A 22 -1.57 5.09 -3.00
C LEU A 22 -2.86 5.90 -2.80
N ASP A 23 -4.02 5.31 -3.05
CA ASP A 23 -5.31 5.98 -2.92
C ASP A 23 -5.79 6.13 -1.47
N ARG A 24 -5.05 5.63 -0.48
CA ARG A 24 -5.43 5.77 0.93
C ARG A 24 -5.26 7.20 1.41
N GLN A 25 -6.29 7.70 2.09
CA GLN A 25 -6.28 9.02 2.71
C GLN A 25 -6.42 8.89 4.23
N PRO A 26 -5.68 9.68 5.00
CA PRO A 26 -5.84 9.76 6.44
C PRO A 26 -7.19 10.38 6.80
N ALA A 27 -7.81 9.87 7.86
CA ALA A 27 -9.10 10.38 8.33
C ALA A 27 -9.01 11.76 9.00
N ASP A 28 -7.83 12.12 9.53
CA ASP A 28 -7.61 13.37 10.27
C ASP A 28 -7.04 14.50 9.39
N GLY A 29 -6.86 14.26 8.08
CA GLY A 29 -6.28 15.25 7.16
C GLY A 29 -4.77 15.44 7.34
N SER A 30 -4.09 14.55 8.06
CA SER A 30 -2.63 14.49 8.10
C SER A 30 -2.01 14.22 6.72
N ASN A 31 -0.68 14.26 6.64
CA ASN A 31 0.03 14.04 5.39
C ASN A 31 -0.33 12.64 4.79
N ALA A 32 -0.93 12.65 3.59
CA ALA A 32 -1.39 11.45 2.91
C ALA A 32 -0.24 10.52 2.52
N ASP A 33 0.90 11.08 2.12
CA ASP A 33 2.11 10.36 1.75
C ASP A 33 2.67 9.57 2.94
N PHE A 34 2.80 10.23 4.09
CA PHE A 34 3.18 9.57 5.35
C PHE A 34 2.17 8.49 5.76
N HIS A 35 0.87 8.77 5.62
CA HIS A 35 -0.18 7.80 5.95
C HIS A 35 -0.08 6.52 5.09
N VAL A 36 0.18 6.68 3.78
CA VAL A 36 0.37 5.56 2.85
C VAL A 36 1.60 4.76 3.21
N LEU A 37 2.76 5.41 3.42
CA LEU A 37 4.02 4.75 3.76
C LEU A 37 3.92 3.99 5.09
N MET A 38 3.38 4.63 6.13
CA MET A 38 3.19 4.00 7.44
C MET A 38 2.21 2.82 7.38
N SER A 39 1.12 2.96 6.62
CA SER A 39 0.15 1.89 6.44
C SER A 39 0.74 0.71 5.69
N ALA A 40 1.50 0.97 4.64
CA ALA A 40 2.17 -0.05 3.85
C ALA A 40 3.23 -0.77 4.68
N TYR A 41 4.09 -0.05 5.39
CA TYR A 41 5.12 -0.63 6.25
C TYR A 41 4.56 -1.61 7.30
N LYS A 42 3.37 -1.32 7.85
CA LYS A 42 2.71 -2.19 8.84
C LYS A 42 2.08 -3.46 8.27
N HIS A 43 1.71 -3.47 6.99
CA HIS A 43 0.88 -4.54 6.42
C HIS A 43 1.51 -5.27 5.23
N MET A 44 2.52 -4.69 4.58
CA MET A 44 3.23 -5.26 3.44
C MET A 44 4.48 -6.02 3.88
N ARG A 45 4.88 -7.02 3.09
CA ARG A 45 6.22 -7.61 3.22
C ARG A 45 7.25 -6.65 2.60
N PRO A 46 8.54 -6.79 2.96
CA PRO A 46 9.60 -5.93 2.45
C PRO A 46 9.62 -5.79 0.92
N HIS A 47 9.44 -6.90 0.19
CA HIS A 47 9.43 -6.89 -1.27
C HIS A 47 8.20 -6.18 -1.89
N ASP A 48 7.00 -6.34 -1.31
CA ASP A 48 5.82 -5.58 -1.78
C ASP A 48 5.96 -4.09 -1.46
N PHE A 49 6.57 -3.77 -0.31
CA PHE A 49 6.86 -2.39 0.08
C PHE A 49 7.87 -1.74 -0.86
N GLU A 50 8.94 -2.43 -1.24
CA GLU A 50 9.91 -1.95 -2.24
C GLU A 50 9.21 -1.63 -3.58
N ARG A 51 8.30 -2.50 -4.02
CA ARG A 51 7.46 -2.23 -5.22
C ARG A 51 6.58 -1.00 -5.04
N LEU A 52 5.95 -0.83 -3.87
CA LEU A 52 5.16 0.36 -3.56
C LEU A 52 6.01 1.63 -3.69
N LEU A 53 7.24 1.65 -3.16
CA LEU A 53 8.13 2.81 -3.25
C LEU A 53 8.38 3.21 -4.70
N GLY A 54 8.57 2.23 -5.59
CA GLY A 54 8.70 2.47 -7.03
C GLY A 54 7.47 3.18 -7.62
N PHE A 55 6.26 2.70 -7.30
CA PHE A 55 5.02 3.35 -7.74
C PHE A 55 4.81 4.73 -7.09
N PHE A 56 5.23 4.88 -5.84
CA PHE A 56 5.07 6.09 -5.05
C PHE A 56 5.91 7.23 -5.62
N VAL A 57 7.19 6.98 -5.90
CA VAL A 57 8.07 7.96 -6.56
C VAL A 57 7.62 8.23 -7.99
N ALA A 58 7.18 7.20 -8.74
CA ALA A 58 6.66 7.37 -10.09
C ALA A 58 5.38 8.24 -10.13
N ALA A 59 4.59 8.26 -9.05
CA ALA A 59 3.44 9.13 -8.88
C ALA A 59 3.80 10.57 -8.47
N GLY A 60 5.09 10.89 -8.30
CA GLY A 60 5.57 12.22 -7.92
C GLY A 60 5.29 12.61 -6.48
N ARG A 61 5.13 11.61 -5.59
CA ARG A 61 4.89 11.81 -4.15
C ARG A 61 6.17 12.04 -3.35
N ASP A 62 6.01 12.63 -2.17
CA ASP A 62 7.13 12.99 -1.29
C ASP A 62 7.53 11.80 -0.40
N LEU A 63 8.75 11.28 -0.61
CA LEU A 63 9.31 10.10 0.06
C LEU A 63 10.19 10.47 1.25
#